data_AF-A0A382DTB3-F1
#
_entry.id   AF-A0A382DTB3-F1
#
_cell.length_a   1.000
_cell.length_b   1.000
_cell.length_c   1.000
_cell.angle_alpha   90.00
_cell.angle_beta   90.00
_cell.angle_gamma   90.00
#
_symmetry.space_group_name_H-M   'P 1'
#
loop_
_entity.id
_entity.type
_entity.pdbx_description
1 polymer ?
#
loop_
_entity_poly.entity_id
_entity_poly.type
_entity_poly.pdbx_seq_one_letter_code
_entity_poly.pdbx_strand_id
1 'polypeptide(L)'
;MADMTVSIMLPNGEVKKVELPDDVSIRELLPELVTTLSVPVLGPDGRPMTYRIDSKALGRSLQEDDTLAAASVPADDSLILSPVVTAGCTRE
;
A
#
# COMPACT_ATOMS: atom_id res chain seq x y z
N MET A 1 -10.33 -10.57 14.36
CA MET A 1 -9.01 -10.04 14.74
C MET A 1 -7.99 -11.08 14.31
N ALA A 2 -7.52 -10.98 13.08
CA ALA A 2 -6.35 -11.70 12.61
C ALA A 2 -5.33 -10.66 12.16
N ASP A 3 -4.26 -10.51 12.92
CA ASP A 3 -3.04 -9.88 12.44
C ASP A 3 -2.47 -10.75 11.31
N MET A 4 -2.26 -10.13 10.15
CA MET A 4 -1.61 -10.76 9.02
C MET A 4 -0.29 -10.04 8.75
N THR A 5 0.79 -10.80 8.74
CA THR A 5 2.08 -10.28 8.26
C THR A 5 2.02 -10.19 6.74
N VAL A 6 2.25 -9.02 6.14
CA VAL A 6 2.33 -8.85 4.68
C VAL A 6 3.66 -8.22 4.30
N SER A 7 4.17 -8.57 3.11
CA SER A 7 5.41 -8.01 2.56
C SER A 7 5.07 -6.94 1.54
N ILE A 8 5.35 -5.68 1.86
CA ILE A 8 5.14 -4.55 0.95
C ILE A 8 6.43 -4.29 0.20
N MET A 9 6.39 -4.47 -1.12
CA MET A 9 7.46 -4.15 -2.05
C MET A 9 7.25 -2.76 -2.62
N LEU A 10 8.16 -1.84 -2.31
CA LEU A 10 8.21 -0.50 -2.83
C LEU A 10 8.86 -0.48 -4.23
N PRO A 11 8.56 0.52 -5.07
CA PRO A 11 9.10 0.60 -6.44
C PRO A 11 10.60 0.90 -6.48
N ASN A 12 11.18 1.32 -5.35
CA ASN A 12 12.63 1.43 -5.16
C ASN A 12 13.31 0.05 -4.97
N GLY A 13 12.54 -1.04 -4.93
CA GLY A 13 13.01 -2.41 -4.71
C GLY A 13 13.10 -2.83 -3.25
N GLU A 14 12.72 -1.97 -2.30
CA GLU A 14 12.72 -2.30 -0.88
C GLU A 14 11.48 -3.14 -0.52
N VAL A 15 11.67 -4.25 0.17
CA VAL A 15 10.58 -5.09 0.67
C VAL A 15 10.55 -4.99 2.18
N LYS A 16 9.42 -4.54 2.73
CA LYS A 16 9.24 -4.41 4.17
C LYS A 16 8.07 -5.27 4.64
N LYS A 17 8.33 -6.10 5.66
CA LYS A 17 7.31 -6.91 6.32
C LYS A 17 6.68 -6.13 7.46
N VAL A 18 5.36 -6.13 7.49
CA VAL A 18 4.55 -5.38 8.44
C VAL A 18 3.36 -6.24 8.86
N GLU A 19 2.99 -6.15 10.13
CA GLU A 19 1.88 -6.91 10.71
C GLU A 19 0.67 -5.99 10.75
N LEU A 20 -0.35 -6.29 9.93
CA LEU A 20 -1.52 -5.44 9.78
C LEU A 20 -2.80 -6.28 9.98
N PRO A 21 -3.82 -5.73 10.66
CA PRO A 21 -5.10 -6.40 10.79
C PRO A 21 -5.85 -6.46 9.45
N ASP A 22 -6.48 -7.60 9.15
CA ASP A 22 -7.16 -7.82 7.87
C ASP A 22 -8.52 -7.10 7.72
N ASP A 23 -9.10 -6.70 8.86
CA ASP A 23 -10.38 -6.00 9.00
C ASP A 23 -10.29 -4.50 8.67
N VAL A 24 -9.07 -3.95 8.65
CA VAL A 24 -8.81 -2.53 8.39
C VAL A 24 -8.50 -2.33 6.91
N SER A 25 -9.02 -1.24 6.32
CA SER A 25 -8.79 -0.90 4.91
C SER A 25 -7.38 -0.36 4.69
N ILE A 26 -6.86 -0.59 3.47
CA ILE A 26 -5.50 -0.16 3.08
C ILE A 26 -5.28 1.34 3.35
N ARG A 27 -6.30 2.18 3.16
CA ARG A 27 -6.26 3.62 3.47
C ARG A 27 -5.99 3.95 4.94
N GLU A 28 -6.47 3.14 5.87
CA GLU A 28 -6.19 3.29 7.31
C GLU A 28 -4.83 2.68 7.70
N LEU A 29 -4.39 1.65 6.99
CA LEU A 29 -3.06 1.05 7.21
C LEU A 29 -1.93 1.95 6.64
N LEU A 30 -2.20 2.68 5.56
CA LEU A 30 -1.31 3.64 4.92
C LEU A 30 -0.62 4.61 5.90
N PRO A 31 -1.33 5.37 6.76
CA PRO A 31 -0.68 6.27 7.72
C PRO A 31 0.18 5.55 8.76
N GLU A 32 -0.16 4.31 9.13
CA GLU A 32 0.66 3.50 10.05
C GLU A 32 1.97 3.05 9.37
N LEU A 33 1.86 2.60 8.11
CA LEU A 33 3.00 2.27 7.25
C LEU A 33 3.90 3.47 7.03
N VAL A 34 3.32 4.62 6.74
CA VAL A 34 4.01 5.91 6.58
C VAL A 34 4.77 6.29 7.84
N THR A 35 4.16 6.12 9.00
CA THR A 35 4.81 6.43 10.28
C THR A 35 5.99 5.48 10.51
N THR A 36 5.83 4.20 10.18
CA THR A 36 6.84 3.16 10.36
C THR A 36 7.97 3.18 9.31
N LEU A 37 7.70 3.70 8.12
CA LEU A 37 8.64 3.77 7.00
C LEU A 37 9.16 5.19 6.74
N SER A 38 8.58 6.19 7.38
CA SER A 38 8.86 7.62 7.17
C SER A 38 8.80 8.05 5.69
N VAL A 39 7.92 7.43 4.89
CA VAL A 39 7.73 7.75 3.46
C VAL A 39 6.60 8.77 3.31
N PRO A 40 6.80 9.87 2.57
CA PRO A 40 5.73 10.83 2.32
C PRO A 40 4.63 10.21 1.44
N VAL A 41 3.47 9.94 2.03
CA VAL A 41 2.21 9.58 1.33
C VAL A 41 1.53 10.77 0.66
N LEU A 42 1.88 11.96 1.13
CA LEU A 42 1.49 13.20 0.51
C LEU A 42 2.61 13.56 -0.44
N GLY A 43 2.29 13.72 -1.72
CA GLY A 43 3.21 14.36 -2.64
C GLY A 43 3.63 15.72 -2.08
N PRO A 44 4.75 16.30 -2.53
CA PRO A 44 5.25 17.60 -2.04
C PRO A 44 4.23 18.75 -2.15
N ASP A 45 3.14 18.57 -2.89
CA ASP A 45 2.00 19.49 -3.05
C ASP A 45 0.90 19.34 -1.98
N GLY A 46 1.05 18.41 -1.01
CA GLY A 46 0.01 18.11 -0.02
C GLY A 46 -1.18 17.32 -0.57
N ARG A 47 -1.02 16.69 -1.75
CA ARG A 47 -2.06 15.85 -2.35
C ARG A 47 -1.89 14.38 -1.97
N PRO A 48 -2.98 13.67 -1.63
CA PRO A 48 -2.94 12.24 -1.45
C PRO A 48 -2.51 11.62 -2.77
N MET A 49 -1.34 11.00 -2.76
CA MET A 49 -0.82 10.31 -3.92
C MET A 49 -1.55 8.97 -4.01
N THR A 50 -2.19 8.67 -5.13
CA THR A 50 -2.88 7.40 -5.31
C THR A 50 -1.84 6.30 -5.45
N TYR A 51 -1.83 5.36 -4.51
CA TYR A 51 -0.99 4.17 -4.59
C TYR A 51 -1.87 2.98 -4.94
N ARG A 52 -1.45 2.22 -5.93
CA ARG A 52 -2.10 0.95 -6.28
C ARG A 52 -1.26 -0.16 -5.69
N ILE A 53 -1.90 -1.10 -5.02
CA ILE A 53 -1.21 -2.28 -4.53
C ILE A 53 -1.57 -3.44 -5.44
N ASP A 54 -0.57 -4.10 -6.00
CA ASP A 54 -0.74 -5.28 -6.84
C ASP A 54 -0.38 -6.51 -6.01
N SER A 55 -1.38 -7.34 -5.68
CA SER A 55 -1.15 -8.58 -4.94
C SER A 55 -0.57 -9.62 -5.89
N LYS A 56 0.58 -10.18 -5.54
CA LYS A 56 1.16 -11.27 -6.32
C LYS A 56 0.35 -12.57 -6.15
N ALA A 57 -0.23 -12.83 -4.98
CA ALA A 57 -1.09 -14.01 -4.78
C ALA A 57 -2.40 -13.93 -5.56
N LEU A 58 -3.05 -12.77 -5.60
CA LEU A 58 -4.33 -12.60 -6.29
C LEU A 58 -4.19 -12.36 -7.80
N GLY A 59 -3.02 -11.91 -8.25
CA GLY A 59 -2.78 -11.54 -9.65
C GLY A 59 -3.60 -10.34 -10.12
N ARG A 60 -4.08 -9.49 -9.19
CA ARG A 60 -4.87 -8.28 -9.46
C ARG A 60 -4.49 -7.15 -8.52
N SER A 61 -4.87 -5.93 -8.91
CA SER A 61 -4.74 -4.74 -8.08
C SER A 61 -5.83 -4.67 -7.01
N LEU A 62 -5.41 -4.21 -5.85
CA LEU A 62 -6.19 -3.90 -4.65
C LEU A 62 -6.47 -2.40 -4.65
N GLN A 63 -7.68 -2.01 -4.25
CA GLN A 63 -8.01 -0.61 -4.02
C GLN A 63 -7.66 -0.19 -2.59
N GLU A 64 -7.42 1.09 -2.39
CA GLU A 64 -7.18 1.67 -1.07
C GLU A 64 -8.42 1.63 -0.14
N ASP A 65 -9.61 1.61 -0.74
CA ASP A 65 -10.90 1.39 -0.05
C ASP A 65 -11.18 -0.10 0.25
N ASP A 66 -10.45 -1.03 -0.37
CA ASP A 66 -10.57 -2.46 -0.06
C ASP A 66 -9.80 -2.82 1.22
N THR A 67 -10.28 -3.84 1.93
CA THR A 67 -9.58 -4.46 3.07
C THR A 67 -8.76 -5.66 2.60
N LEU A 68 -7.73 -6.03 3.37
CA LEU A 68 -6.96 -7.25 3.13
C LEU A 68 -7.87 -8.50 3.10
N ALA A 69 -8.90 -8.52 3.96
CA ALA A 69 -9.93 -9.56 3.98
C ALA A 69 -10.81 -9.55 2.73
N ALA A 70 -11.33 -8.39 2.31
CA ALA A 70 -12.17 -8.26 1.11
C ALA A 70 -11.42 -8.66 -0.16
N ALA A 71 -10.13 -8.37 -0.18
CA ALA A 71 -9.24 -8.77 -1.21
C ALA A 71 -8.90 -10.27 -1.21
N SER A 72 -9.03 -10.95 -0.06
CA SER A 72 -8.57 -12.32 0.19
C SER A 72 -7.04 -12.47 0.07
N VAL A 73 -6.30 -11.50 0.63
CA VAL A 73 -4.82 -11.55 0.69
C VAL A 73 -4.39 -12.57 1.74
N PRO A 74 -3.52 -13.54 1.40
CA PRO A 74 -2.98 -14.47 2.38
C PRO A 74 -1.93 -13.82 3.29
N ALA A 75 -1.80 -14.33 4.51
CA ALA A 75 -0.66 -13.99 5.36
C ALA A 75 0.66 -14.40 4.68
N ASP A 76 1.66 -13.52 4.77
CA ASP A 76 2.96 -13.50 4.06
C ASP A 76 2.87 -13.17 2.55
N ASP A 77 1.75 -12.57 2.08
CA ASP A 77 1.67 -12.16 0.67
C ASP A 77 2.70 -11.07 0.31
N SER A 78 3.10 -11.08 -0.96
CA SER A 78 3.91 -10.02 -1.57
C SER A 78 3.01 -9.03 -2.30
N LEU A 79 2.87 -7.87 -1.69
CA LEU A 79 2.11 -6.72 -2.16
C LEU A 79 3.07 -5.75 -2.85
N ILE A 80 2.90 -5.52 -4.14
CA ILE A 80 3.73 -4.58 -4.90
C ILE A 80 3.03 -3.23 -4.89
N LEU A 81 3.68 -2.21 -4.35
CA LEU A 81 3.14 -0.87 -4.26
C LEU A 81 3.60 -0.05 -5.47
N SER A 82 2.65 0.27 -6.34
CA SER A 82 2.84 1.01 -7.58
C SER A 82 2.26 2.43 -7.42
N PRO A 83 3.08 3.50 -7.39
CA PRO A 83 2.55 4.85 -7.36
C PRO A 83 1.82 5.14 -8.67
N VAL A 84 0.52 5.40 -8.59
CA VAL A 84 -0.24 5.96 -9.69
C VAL A 84 0.02 7.45 -9.66
N VAL A 85 1.16 7.84 -10.24
CA VAL A 85 1.42 9.24 -10.55
C VAL A 85 0.34 9.66 -11.54
N THR A 86 -0.69 10.35 -11.04
CA THR A 86 -1.44 11.27 -11.91
C THR A 86 -0.41 12.31 -12.29
N ALA A 87 0.16 12.17 -13.49
CA ALA A 87 1.12 13.10 -14.06
C ALA A 87 0.42 14.43 -14.31
N GLY A 88 0.22 15.20 -13.23
CA GLY A 88 0.00 16.62 -13.30
C GLY A 88 1.32 17.24 -13.70
N CYS A 89 1.42 17.59 -14.98
CA CYS A 89 2.50 18.39 -15.54
C CYS A 89 2.81 19.59 -14.62
N THR A 90 3.96 19.58 -13.95
CA THR A 90 4.56 20.83 -13.49
C THR A 90 6.01 20.85 -13.89
N ARG A 91 6.24 21.59 -14.97
CA ARG A 91 7.54 22.07 -15.43
C ARG A 91 7.83 23.35 -14.66
N GLU A 92 8.92 23.39 -13.92
CA GLU A 92 9.56 24.64 -13.47
C GLU A 92 11.08 24.55 -13.71
#